data_AF-A0AAD8B106-F1
#
_entry.id   AF-A0AAD8B106-F1
#
_cell.length_a   1.000
_cell.length_b   1.000
_cell.length_c   1.000
_cell.angle_alpha   90.00
_cell.angle_beta   90.00
_cell.angle_gamma   90.00
#
_symmetry.space_group_name_H-M   'P 1'
#
loop_
_entity.id
_entity.type
_entity.pdbx_description
1 polymer ?
#
loop_
_entity_poly.entity_id
_entity_poly.type
_entity_poly.pdbx_seq_one_letter_code
_entity_poly.pdbx_strand_id
1 'polypeptide(L)'
;AFWVLLIPTGTTFRMCDIWRGYWAQRLMWEIGDRLAFFPPNAHQNRSAHSYMEDAEDEKDMYFQTDFLIDFLTNWTCPSSLTFFQCVIKLTSHMVVKHFWKSEEIDLTSRWLEDLLELGYPEPTRVIEVLTLSDNETLKLDD
;
A
#
# COMPACT_ATOMS: atom_id res chain seq x y z
N ALA A 1 2.76 7.65 11.01
CA ALA A 1 1.81 6.74 10.33
C ALA A 1 2.18 5.30 10.66
N PHE A 2 1.56 4.67 11.67
CA PHE A 2 1.85 3.27 12.02
C PHE A 2 1.01 2.26 11.21
N TRP A 3 -0.17 2.66 10.73
CA TRP A 3 -1.05 1.79 9.94
C TRP A 3 -0.39 1.22 8.67
N VAL A 4 0.54 1.94 8.04
CA VAL A 4 1.29 1.49 6.84
C VAL A 4 2.36 0.44 7.12
N LEU A 5 2.70 0.16 8.38
CA LEU A 5 3.74 -0.81 8.74
C LEU A 5 3.27 -2.26 8.65
N LEU A 6 1.98 -2.49 8.35
CA LEU A 6 1.43 -3.82 8.16
C LEU A 6 2.07 -4.48 6.93
N ILE A 7 2.81 -5.57 7.13
CA ILE A 7 3.35 -6.39 6.04
C ILE A 7 2.34 -7.49 5.70
N PRO A 8 1.89 -7.60 4.43
CA PRO A 8 1.01 -8.68 4.03
C PRO A 8 1.75 -10.02 4.05
N THR A 9 1.10 -11.04 4.59
CA THR A 9 1.69 -12.39 4.82
C THR A 9 1.35 -13.38 3.72
N GLY A 10 0.31 -13.11 2.93
CA GLY A 10 -0.16 -13.95 1.84
C GLY A 10 0.63 -13.82 0.54
N THR A 11 1.63 -12.93 0.48
CA THR A 11 2.43 -12.62 -0.71
C THR A 11 3.87 -13.10 -0.57
N THR A 12 4.61 -13.18 -1.68
CA THR A 12 6.02 -13.58 -1.63
C THR A 12 6.87 -12.52 -0.93
N PHE A 13 8.02 -12.93 -0.39
CA PHE A 13 8.92 -12.01 0.31
C PHE A 13 9.43 -10.88 -0.60
N ARG A 14 9.53 -11.14 -1.90
CA ARG A 14 9.93 -10.15 -2.91
C ARG A 14 8.81 -9.16 -3.26
N MET A 15 7.55 -9.47 -2.93
CA MET A 15 6.38 -8.68 -3.32
C MET A 15 5.69 -7.96 -2.18
N CYS A 16 5.77 -8.47 -0.94
CA CYS A 16 4.99 -7.96 0.17
C CYS A 16 5.16 -6.46 0.39
N ASP A 17 6.40 -5.96 0.37
CA ASP A 17 6.70 -4.54 0.54
C ASP A 17 6.32 -3.68 -0.66
N ILE A 18 6.39 -4.22 -1.88
CA ILE A 18 6.04 -3.49 -3.11
C ILE A 18 4.54 -3.26 -3.15
N TRP A 19 3.74 -4.31 -2.98
CA TRP A 19 2.28 -4.20 -3.01
C TRP A 19 1.74 -3.44 -1.80
N ARG A 20 2.34 -3.62 -0.62
CA ARG A 20 2.06 -2.76 0.54
C ARG A 20 2.36 -1.30 0.22
N GLY A 21 3.45 -1.01 -0.48
CA GLY A 21 3.80 0.34 -0.93
C GLY A 21 2.70 0.98 -1.78
N TYR A 22 2.20 0.28 -2.79
CA TYR A 22 1.11 0.78 -3.63
C TYR A 22 -0.22 0.92 -2.88
N TRP A 23 -0.56 -0.05 -2.05
CA TRP A 23 -1.73 0.02 -1.16
C TRP A 23 -1.66 1.23 -0.22
N ALA A 24 -0.50 1.45 0.41
CA ALA A 24 -0.26 2.58 1.29
C ALA A 24 -0.34 3.91 0.53
N GLN A 25 0.31 4.01 -0.63
CA GLN A 25 0.27 5.20 -1.46
C GLN A 25 -1.17 5.57 -1.84
N ARG A 26 -1.99 4.59 -2.24
CA ARG A 26 -3.39 4.88 -2.56
C ARG A 26 -4.15 5.42 -1.35
N LEU A 27 -3.96 4.83 -0.17
CA LEU A 27 -4.61 5.27 1.06
C LEU A 27 -4.09 6.62 1.57
N MET A 28 -2.82 6.97 1.33
CA MET A 28 -2.27 8.30 1.68
C MET A 28 -3.06 9.43 1.00
N TRP A 29 -3.51 9.24 -0.23
CA TRP A 29 -4.33 10.23 -0.92
C TRP A 29 -5.69 10.46 -0.25
N GLU A 30 -6.24 9.47 0.46
CA GLU A 30 -7.51 9.63 1.21
C GLU A 30 -7.38 10.57 2.41
N ILE A 31 -6.15 10.85 2.86
CA ILE A 31 -5.84 11.74 4.00
C ILE A 31 -5.09 12.99 3.56
N GLY A 32 -5.00 13.25 2.24
CA GLY A 32 -4.32 14.41 1.67
C GLY A 32 -2.79 14.34 1.69
N ASP A 33 -2.21 13.19 2.04
CA ASP A 33 -0.76 13.00 2.08
C ASP A 33 -0.19 12.78 0.67
N ARG A 34 1.13 13.01 0.54
CA ARG A 34 1.88 12.87 -0.72
C ARG A 34 3.06 11.92 -0.55
N LEU A 35 3.43 11.22 -1.63
CA LEU A 35 4.63 10.39 -1.68
C LEU A 35 5.85 11.25 -2.03
N ALA A 36 6.93 11.10 -1.28
CA ALA A 36 8.21 11.73 -1.56
C ALA A 36 9.28 10.65 -1.79
N PHE A 37 10.20 10.93 -2.70
CA PHE A 37 11.32 10.05 -3.02
C PHE A 37 12.61 10.61 -2.41
N PHE A 38 13.40 9.74 -1.80
CA PHE A 38 14.71 10.06 -1.25
C PHE A 38 15.75 9.10 -1.83
N PRO A 39 17.01 9.55 -2.08
CA PRO A 39 18.06 8.68 -2.58
C PRO A 39 18.28 7.44 -1.70
N PRO A 40 18.74 6.31 -2.27
CA PRO A 40 19.01 5.11 -1.50
C PRO A 40 20.05 5.39 -0.41
N ASN A 41 19.69 5.08 0.84
CA ASN A 41 20.56 5.25 2.02
C ASN A 41 20.87 3.92 2.72
N ALA A 42 20.36 2.80 2.21
CA ALA A 42 20.56 1.47 2.77
C ALA A 42 21.74 0.75 2.10
N HIS A 43 22.61 0.14 2.90
CA HIS A 43 23.64 -0.79 2.42
C HIS A 43 23.11 -2.22 2.52
N GLN A 44 22.85 -2.85 1.37
CA GLN A 44 22.37 -4.24 1.33
C GLN A 44 23.55 -5.21 1.23
N ASN A 45 23.78 -6.02 2.27
CA ASN A 45 24.68 -7.17 2.18
C ASN A 45 23.88 -8.38 1.64
N ARG A 46 24.13 -8.77 0.39
CA ARG A 46 23.42 -9.88 -0.24
C ARG A 46 24.03 -11.21 0.18
N SER A 47 23.26 -12.05 0.88
CA SER A 47 23.57 -13.48 1.02
C SER A 47 23.44 -14.18 -0.33
N ALA A 48 24.16 -15.31 -0.50
CA ALA A 48 24.00 -16.14 -1.69
C ALA A 48 22.58 -16.74 -1.71
N HIS A 49 21.75 -16.31 -2.65
CA HIS A 49 20.41 -16.83 -2.91
C HIS A 49 20.39 -17.64 -4.22
N SER A 50 19.38 -18.46 -4.40
CA SER A 50 19.08 -19.11 -5.68
C SER A 50 18.38 -18.10 -6.60
N TYR A 51 19.03 -17.72 -7.70
CA TYR A 51 18.43 -16.81 -8.69
C TYR A 51 17.11 -17.34 -9.27
N MET A 52 16.93 -18.66 -9.32
CA MET A 52 15.70 -19.27 -9.83
C MET A 52 14.53 -19.10 -8.86
N GLU A 53 14.79 -19.22 -7.56
CA GLU A 53 13.76 -18.98 -6.52
C GLU A 53 13.35 -17.51 -6.50
N ASP A 54 14.32 -16.59 -6.61
CA ASP A 54 14.04 -15.16 -6.69
C ASP A 54 13.16 -14.82 -7.91
N ALA A 55 13.45 -15.41 -9.07
CA ALA A 55 12.65 -15.21 -10.28
C ALA A 55 11.23 -15.75 -10.14
N GLU A 56 11.04 -16.87 -9.45
CA GLU A 56 9.72 -17.44 -9.15
C GLU A 56 8.94 -16.54 -8.19
N ASP A 57 9.58 -16.06 -7.12
CA ASP A 57 8.99 -15.13 -6.16
C ASP A 57 8.63 -13.78 -6.78
N GLU A 58 9.33 -13.39 -7.85
CA GLU A 58 9.10 -12.14 -8.56
C GLU A 58 8.00 -12.21 -9.63
N LYS A 59 7.47 -13.40 -9.92
CA LYS A 59 6.52 -13.63 -11.02
C LYS A 59 5.33 -12.67 -11.00
N ASP A 60 4.74 -12.46 -9.83
CA ASP A 60 3.56 -11.62 -9.68
C ASP A 60 3.85 -10.14 -9.97
N MET A 61 5.09 -9.65 -9.75
CA MET A 61 5.46 -8.31 -10.19
C MET A 61 5.35 -8.18 -11.70
N TYR A 62 5.89 -9.14 -12.44
CA TYR A 62 5.93 -9.05 -13.90
C TYR A 62 4.56 -9.18 -14.57
N PHE A 63 3.63 -9.92 -13.96
CA PHE A 63 2.35 -10.24 -14.60
C PHE A 63 1.12 -9.57 -13.97
N GLN A 64 1.21 -9.06 -12.74
CA GLN A 64 0.05 -8.51 -12.03
C GLN A 64 0.16 -7.02 -11.68
N THR A 65 1.35 -6.43 -11.71
CA THR A 65 1.56 -5.03 -11.25
C THR A 65 0.78 -4.02 -12.06
N ASP A 66 0.72 -4.16 -13.38
CA ASP A 66 -0.03 -3.23 -14.24
C ASP A 66 -1.53 -3.22 -13.86
N PHE A 67 -2.11 -4.41 -13.68
CA PHE A 67 -3.51 -4.54 -13.24
C PHE A 67 -3.74 -3.98 -11.84
N LEU A 68 -2.77 -4.11 -10.94
CA LEU A 68 -2.82 -3.55 -9.59
C LEU A 68 -2.81 -2.02 -9.64
N ILE A 69 -1.90 -1.42 -10.42
CA ILE A 69 -1.79 0.04 -10.57
C ILE A 69 -3.07 0.60 -11.18
N ASP A 70 -3.57 -0.02 -12.25
CA ASP A 70 -4.83 0.40 -12.89
C ASP A 70 -5.99 0.31 -11.89
N PHE A 71 -6.08 -0.77 -11.13
CA PHE A 71 -7.10 -0.93 -10.11
C PHE A 71 -7.00 0.15 -9.02
N LEU A 72 -5.82 0.37 -8.45
CA LEU A 72 -5.62 1.32 -7.36
C LEU A 72 -5.86 2.76 -7.81
N THR A 73 -5.42 3.12 -9.02
CA THR A 73 -5.60 4.46 -9.59
C THR A 73 -7.09 4.80 -9.76
N ASN A 74 -7.91 3.81 -10.13
CA ASN A 74 -9.36 3.97 -10.30
C ASN A 74 -10.17 3.67 -9.03
N TRP A 75 -9.53 3.15 -7.98
CA TRP A 75 -10.23 2.85 -6.72
C TRP A 75 -10.58 4.15 -6.00
N THR A 76 -11.76 4.22 -5.37
CA THR A 76 -12.20 5.35 -4.54
C THR A 76 -12.87 4.84 -3.28
N CYS A 77 -12.59 5.49 -2.14
CA CYS A 77 -13.32 5.17 -0.92
C CYS A 77 -14.64 5.98 -0.82
N PRO A 78 -15.78 5.33 -0.55
CA PRO A 78 -17.05 6.02 -0.33
C PRO A 78 -16.94 7.12 0.74
N SER A 79 -17.55 8.28 0.50
CA SER A 79 -17.47 9.45 1.39
C SER A 79 -18.06 9.24 2.78
N SER A 80 -18.93 8.24 2.93
CA SER A 80 -19.54 7.88 4.22
C SER A 80 -18.62 7.10 5.16
N LEU A 81 -17.47 6.62 4.68
CA LEU A 81 -16.58 5.77 5.46
C LEU A 81 -15.47 6.56 6.16
N THR A 82 -15.08 6.13 7.35
CA THR A 82 -13.87 6.60 8.03
C THR A 82 -12.60 6.10 7.32
N PHE A 83 -11.43 6.60 7.70
CA PHE A 83 -10.17 6.19 7.07
C PHE A 83 -9.91 4.69 7.26
N PHE A 84 -10.00 4.15 8.48
CA PHE A 84 -9.80 2.73 8.77
C PHE A 84 -10.84 1.84 8.08
N GLN A 85 -12.08 2.32 7.93
CA GLN A 85 -13.06 1.63 7.09
C GLN A 85 -12.63 1.60 5.61
N CYS A 86 -11.99 2.65 5.09
CA CYS A 86 -11.37 2.64 3.77
C CYS A 86 -10.20 1.67 3.67
N VAL A 87 -9.35 1.61 4.68
CA VAL A 87 -8.21 0.68 4.77
C VAL A 87 -8.72 -0.75 4.63
N ILE A 88 -9.70 -1.16 5.45
CA ILE A 88 -10.30 -2.50 5.41
C ILE A 88 -11.02 -2.76 4.08
N LYS A 89 -11.73 -1.76 3.54
CA LYS A 89 -12.42 -1.89 2.26
C LYS A 89 -11.44 -2.10 1.10
N LEU A 90 -10.33 -1.36 1.08
CA LEU A 90 -9.30 -1.53 0.06
C LEU A 90 -8.67 -2.92 0.17
N THR A 91 -8.29 -3.35 1.38
CA THR A 91 -7.79 -4.70 1.64
C THR A 91 -8.76 -5.76 1.13
N SER A 92 -10.05 -5.62 1.43
CA SER A 92 -11.10 -6.54 0.95
C SER A 92 -11.17 -6.58 -0.58
N HIS A 93 -11.07 -5.43 -1.25
CA HIS A 93 -11.07 -5.39 -2.71
C HIS A 93 -9.79 -5.98 -3.31
N MET A 94 -8.63 -5.81 -2.65
CA MET A 94 -7.38 -6.47 -3.06
C MET A 94 -7.49 -7.99 -2.98
N VAL A 95 -8.17 -8.52 -1.96
CA VAL A 95 -8.46 -9.95 -1.83
C VAL A 95 -9.41 -10.44 -2.93
N VAL A 96 -10.51 -9.71 -3.19
CA VAL A 96 -11.46 -10.07 -4.26
C VAL A 96 -10.79 -10.08 -5.64
N LYS A 97 -9.77 -9.23 -5.84
CA LYS A 97 -8.97 -9.18 -7.07
C LYS A 97 -7.80 -10.17 -7.09
N HIS A 98 -7.66 -11.00 -6.06
CA HIS A 98 -6.60 -12.00 -5.92
C HIS A 98 -5.17 -11.45 -5.81
N PHE A 99 -5.01 -10.15 -5.52
CA PHE A 99 -3.70 -9.60 -5.14
C PHE A 99 -3.32 -10.09 -3.75
N TRP A 100 -4.27 -10.16 -2.82
CA TRP A 100 -4.02 -10.65 -1.46
C TRP A 100 -4.85 -11.87 -1.15
N LYS A 101 -4.42 -12.65 -0.16
CA LYS A 101 -5.20 -13.78 0.35
C LYS A 101 -6.20 -13.31 1.41
N SER A 102 -7.22 -14.12 1.66
CA SER A 102 -8.34 -13.74 2.55
C SER A 102 -7.94 -13.42 3.98
N GLU A 103 -6.84 -14.01 4.46
CA GLU A 103 -6.29 -13.80 5.80
C GLU A 103 -5.88 -12.33 6.03
N GLU A 104 -5.55 -11.60 4.96
CA GLU A 104 -5.13 -10.20 5.04
C GLU A 104 -6.23 -9.27 5.56
N ILE A 105 -7.51 -9.63 5.39
CA ILE A 105 -8.63 -8.83 5.91
C ILE A 105 -8.63 -8.87 7.45
N ASP A 106 -8.56 -10.07 8.03
CA ASP A 106 -8.53 -10.29 9.47
C ASP A 106 -7.25 -9.70 10.09
N LEU A 107 -6.11 -9.92 9.43
CA LEU A 107 -4.82 -9.35 9.85
C LEU A 107 -4.87 -7.80 9.86
N THR A 108 -5.42 -7.19 8.81
CA THR A 108 -5.56 -5.73 8.75
C THR A 108 -6.49 -5.22 9.84
N SER A 109 -7.63 -5.89 10.09
CA SER A 109 -8.58 -5.49 11.15
C SER A 109 -7.90 -5.48 12.51
N ARG A 110 -7.24 -6.58 12.87
CA ARG A 110 -6.52 -6.69 14.15
C ARG A 110 -5.42 -5.64 14.30
N TRP A 111 -4.66 -5.39 13.24
CA TRP A 111 -3.63 -4.35 13.29
C TRP A 111 -4.20 -2.95 13.57
N LEU A 112 -5.33 -2.60 12.95
CA LEU A 112 -5.98 -1.31 13.19
C LEU A 112 -6.59 -1.24 14.61
N GLU A 113 -7.16 -2.34 15.10
CA GLU A 113 -7.65 -2.46 16.47
C GLU A 113 -6.53 -2.26 17.50
N ASP A 114 -5.39 -2.95 17.33
CA ASP A 114 -4.20 -2.80 18.20
C ASP A 114 -3.71 -1.34 18.22
N LEU A 115 -3.71 -0.67 17.07
CA LEU A 115 -3.33 0.74 16.99
C LEU A 115 -4.28 1.63 17.81
N LEU A 116 -5.59 1.42 17.69
CA LEU A 116 -6.57 2.17 18.49
C LEU A 116 -6.39 1.91 19.99
N GLU A 117 -6.15 0.67 20.39
CA GLU A 117 -5.91 0.29 21.79
C GLU A 117 -4.64 0.96 22.36
N LEU A 118 -3.61 1.11 21.54
CA LEU A 118 -2.37 1.83 21.89
C LEU A 118 -2.50 3.36 21.85
N GLY A 119 -3.70 3.88 21.57
CA GLY A 119 -3.98 5.32 21.52
C GLY A 119 -3.51 6.00 20.23
N TYR A 120 -3.25 5.24 19.16
CA TYR A 120 -2.99 5.82 17.84
C TYR A 120 -4.29 6.43 17.27
N PRO A 121 -4.32 7.74 16.98
CA PRO A 121 -5.52 8.37 16.44
C PRO A 121 -5.71 7.98 14.97
N GLU A 122 -6.94 7.61 14.62
CA GLU A 122 -7.31 7.40 13.22
C GLU A 122 -7.14 8.71 12.42
N PRO A 123 -6.39 8.69 11.29
CA PRO A 123 -6.29 9.83 10.39
C PRO A 123 -7.64 10.35 9.90
N THR A 124 -7.78 11.67 9.78
CA THR A 124 -8.99 12.29 9.21
C THR A 124 -8.91 12.29 7.69
N ARG A 125 -9.99 11.86 7.03
CA ARG A 125 -10.06 11.84 5.56
C ARG A 125 -10.30 13.21 4.96
N VAL A 126 -9.78 13.40 3.75
CA VAL A 126 -10.08 14.54 2.88
C VAL A 126 -11.10 14.07 1.84
N ILE A 127 -12.34 14.56 1.95
CA ILE A 127 -13.46 14.14 1.07
C ILE A 127 -13.43 14.92 -0.27
N GLU A 128 -12.80 16.09 -0.28
CA GLU A 128 -12.57 16.85 -1.51
C GLU A 128 -11.30 16.36 -2.19
N VAL A 129 -11.47 15.66 -3.31
CA VAL A 129 -10.37 15.29 -4.18
C VAL A 129 -9.78 16.58 -4.74
N LEU A 130 -8.66 17.02 -4.17
CA LEU A 130 -7.70 17.85 -4.91
C LEU A 130 -7.35 17.04 -6.14
N THR A 131 -7.96 17.39 -7.27
CA THR A 131 -7.47 16.95 -8.57
C THR A 131 -5.99 17.31 -8.57
N LEU A 132 -5.13 16.30 -8.69
CA LEU A 132 -3.73 16.53 -9.01
C LEU A 132 -3.77 17.30 -10.32
N SER A 133 -3.62 18.63 -10.25
CA SER A 133 -3.42 19.42 -11.46
C SER A 133 -2.16 18.85 -12.11
N ASP A 134 -2.18 18.64 -13.41
CA ASP A 134 -1.10 18.01 -14.20
C ASP A 134 0.30 18.69 -14.07
N ASN A 135 0.43 19.72 -13.24
CA ASN A 135 1.61 20.57 -13.10
C ASN A 135 2.41 20.40 -11.79
N GLU A 136 1.98 19.58 -10.83
CA GLU A 136 2.78 19.36 -9.60
C GLU A 136 3.80 18.22 -9.76
N THR A 137 4.63 18.29 -10.81
CA THR A 137 5.91 17.58 -10.75
C THR A 137 6.82 18.43 -9.88
N LEU A 138 7.21 17.92 -8.70
CA LEU A 138 8.31 18.48 -7.92
C LEU A 138 9.56 18.44 -8.81
N LYS A 139 9.82 19.55 -9.53
CA LYS A 139 11.11 19.77 -10.16
C LYS A 139 12.11 19.92 -9.02
N LEU A 140 12.94 18.91 -8.86
CA LEU A 140 14.20 19.07 -8.15
C LEU A 140 15.00 20.04 -9.00
N ASP A 141 15.17 21.27 -8.50
CA ASP A 141 16.11 22.20 -9.11
C ASP A 141 17.51 21.58 -8.95
N ASP A 142 18.17 21.33 -10.10
CA ASP A 142 19.53 20.79 -10.21
C ASP A 142 20.59 21.73 -9.60
#